data_AF-A0A554V468-F1
#
_entry.id   AF-A0A554V468-F1
#
_cell.length_a   1.000
_cell.length_b   1.000
_cell.length_c   1.000
_cell.angle_alpha   90.00
_cell.angle_beta   90.00
_cell.angle_gamma   90.00
#
_symmetry.space_group_name_H-M   'P 1'
#
loop_
_entity.id
_entity.type
_entity.pdbx_description
1 polymer ?
#
loop_
_entity_poly.entity_id
_entity_poly.type
_entity_poly.pdbx_seq_one_letter_code
_entity_poly.pdbx_strand_id
1 'polypeptide(L)'
;MSATRHSVAASLGLIGVVASLGGLEAISTVVAGLPDTFPIPVLIVQHRRRNRCDGFTDILMRRTRLAVRLAENGMVVDGPGIVVIPGQTMAHIDRLHRLALSPSPDHDHLPGDHLLTSAAQVVPTIAVVLTGMLCDGTAGCREVKRLGGCVVVQDPATARATSMPAHAAASGCADFVLPLVRIPAALVALANSPDLRAVAVPPWIPLGA
;
A
#
# COMPACT_ATOMS: atom_id res chain seq x y z
N MET A 1 34.00 22.08 19.22
CA MET A 1 32.57 22.42 19.14
C MET A 1 31.97 21.65 17.98
N SER A 2 31.49 20.43 18.25
CA SER A 2 30.96 19.52 17.24
C SER A 2 29.45 19.68 17.16
N ALA A 3 28.95 20.24 16.06
CA ALA A 3 27.53 20.25 15.75
C ALA A 3 27.18 18.93 15.07
N THR A 4 26.72 17.96 15.85
CA THR A 4 26.18 16.70 15.32
C THR A 4 24.84 17.00 14.67
N ARG A 5 24.84 17.25 13.36
CA ARG A 5 23.63 17.20 12.53
C ARG A 5 23.20 15.72 12.43
N HIS A 6 22.31 15.29 13.32
CA HIS A 6 21.54 14.07 13.07
C HIS A 6 20.34 14.43 12.21
N SER A 7 20.50 14.27 10.90
CA SER A 7 19.39 14.22 9.95
C SER A 7 19.78 13.23 8.87
N VAL A 8 19.44 11.96 9.09
CA VAL A 8 19.19 11.03 7.99
C VAL A 8 17.69 10.77 8.04
N ALA A 9 17.00 11.48 7.17
CA ALA A 9 15.58 11.39 6.96
C ALA A 9 15.22 9.94 6.57
N ALA A 10 14.19 9.38 7.21
CA ALA A 10 13.85 7.97 7.05
C ALA A 10 13.31 7.75 5.64
N SER A 11 14.14 7.23 4.75
CA SER A 11 13.70 6.80 3.42
C SER A 11 12.57 5.80 3.59
N LEU A 12 11.43 6.08 2.97
CA LEU A 12 10.29 5.17 2.90
C LEU A 12 10.73 3.76 2.53
N GLY A 13 10.33 2.77 3.33
CA GLY A 13 10.81 1.40 3.19
C GLY A 13 9.86 0.51 2.39
N LEU A 14 8.55 0.80 2.38
CA LEU A 14 7.55 -0.07 1.77
C LEU A 14 6.23 0.64 1.47
N ILE A 15 5.53 0.20 0.42
CA ILE A 15 4.14 0.56 0.13
C ILE A 15 3.25 -0.67 0.27
N GLY A 16 2.24 -0.62 1.14
CA GLY A 16 1.21 -1.64 1.24
C GLY A 16 -0.08 -1.18 0.57
N VAL A 17 -0.53 -1.89 -0.45
CA VAL A 17 -1.77 -1.60 -1.19
C VAL A 17 -2.84 -2.62 -0.80
N VAL A 18 -4.02 -2.14 -0.42
CA VAL A 18 -5.18 -2.98 -0.06
C VAL A 18 -6.35 -2.63 -0.98
N ALA A 19 -6.90 -3.64 -1.67
CA ALA A 19 -8.03 -3.50 -2.58
C ALA A 19 -8.97 -4.71 -2.55
N SER A 20 -10.22 -4.53 -2.97
CA SER A 20 -11.24 -5.58 -3.04
C SER A 20 -12.06 -5.46 -4.32
N LEU A 21 -13.38 -5.32 -4.25
CA LEU A 21 -14.25 -5.15 -5.42
C LEU A 21 -13.82 -3.92 -6.26
N GLY A 22 -13.50 -4.16 -7.54
CA GLY A 22 -12.93 -3.16 -8.45
C GLY A 22 -11.40 -3.02 -8.37
N GLY A 23 -10.75 -3.75 -7.47
CA GLY A 23 -9.33 -3.57 -7.17
C GLY A 23 -8.38 -3.93 -8.31
N LEU A 24 -8.72 -4.87 -9.20
CA LEU A 24 -7.87 -5.16 -10.37
C LEU A 24 -7.67 -3.94 -11.27
N GLU A 25 -8.73 -3.20 -11.58
CA GLU A 25 -8.66 -1.98 -12.41
C GLU A 25 -7.93 -0.86 -11.65
N ALA A 26 -8.23 -0.70 -10.36
CA ALA A 26 -7.61 0.31 -9.53
C ALA A 26 -6.10 0.08 -9.38
N ILE A 27 -5.69 -1.13 -9.01
CA ILE A 27 -4.29 -1.53 -8.89
C ILE A 27 -3.58 -1.42 -10.24
N SER A 28 -4.20 -1.88 -11.33
CA SER A 28 -3.64 -1.74 -12.69
C SER A 28 -3.35 -0.28 -13.02
N THR A 29 -4.26 0.64 -12.65
CA THR A 29 -4.08 2.08 -12.85
C THR A 29 -2.93 2.62 -12.01
N VAL A 30 -2.84 2.21 -10.75
CA VAL A 30 -1.75 2.61 -9.85
C VAL A 30 -0.40 2.16 -10.39
N VAL A 31 -0.22 0.88 -10.69
CA VAL A 31 1.07 0.31 -11.08
C VAL A 31 1.53 0.75 -12.48
N ALA A 32 0.59 1.08 -13.38
CA ALA A 32 0.90 1.62 -14.71
C ALA A 32 1.40 3.06 -14.67
N GLY A 33 1.06 3.81 -13.62
CA GLY A 33 1.55 5.17 -13.42
C GLY A 33 2.88 5.28 -12.66
N LEU A 34 3.45 4.16 -12.22
CA LEU A 34 4.76 4.14 -11.56
C LEU A 34 5.89 4.02 -12.60
N PRO A 35 7.00 4.77 -12.45
CA PRO A 35 8.17 4.65 -13.33
C PRO A 35 8.84 3.28 -13.17
N ASP A 36 9.57 2.83 -14.17
CA ASP A 36 10.35 1.59 -14.13
C ASP A 36 11.49 1.62 -13.10
N THR A 37 11.96 2.82 -12.73
CA THR A 37 12.93 3.05 -11.67
C THR A 37 12.31 3.33 -10.31
N PHE A 38 11.02 3.02 -10.09
CA PHE A 38 10.35 3.31 -8.81
C PHE A 38 11.06 2.60 -7.65
N PRO A 39 11.58 3.32 -6.64
CA PRO A 39 12.60 2.76 -5.74
C PRO A 39 12.04 1.95 -4.57
N ILE A 40 10.74 2.05 -4.28
CA ILE A 40 10.14 1.46 -3.08
C ILE A 40 9.41 0.15 -3.46
N PRO A 41 9.60 -0.95 -2.71
CA PRO A 41 8.81 -2.16 -2.90
C PRO A 41 7.33 -1.93 -2.61
N VAL A 42 6.46 -2.51 -3.45
CA VAL A 42 5.00 -2.42 -3.34
C VAL A 42 4.44 -3.82 -3.05
N LEU A 43 3.83 -3.99 -1.89
CA LEU A 43 3.11 -5.23 -1.54
C LEU A 43 1.62 -5.02 -1.73
N ILE A 44 0.97 -5.97 -2.40
CA ILE A 44 -0.42 -5.84 -2.82
C ILE A 44 -1.26 -6.95 -2.21
N VAL A 45 -2.22 -6.56 -1.38
CA VAL A 45 -3.32 -7.41 -0.93
C VAL A 45 -4.56 -7.08 -1.76
N GLN A 46 -5.02 -8.08 -2.51
CA GLN A 46 -6.28 -8.03 -3.23
C GLN A 46 -7.20 -9.12 -2.66
N HIS A 47 -8.35 -8.75 -2.11
CA HIS A 47 -9.37 -9.74 -1.74
C HIS A 47 -9.86 -10.47 -2.99
N ARG A 48 -9.53 -11.75 -3.08
CA ARG A 48 -9.90 -12.65 -4.19
C ARG A 48 -9.79 -14.09 -3.74
N ARG A 49 -10.47 -14.98 -4.45
CA ARG A 49 -10.31 -16.43 -4.26
C ARG A 49 -8.91 -16.88 -4.68
N ARG A 50 -8.42 -17.93 -4.05
CA ARG A 50 -7.18 -18.58 -4.47
C ARG A 50 -7.44 -19.36 -5.76
N ASN A 51 -6.69 -19.04 -6.81
CA ASN A 51 -6.77 -19.73 -8.10
C ASN A 51 -5.54 -20.61 -8.30
N ARG A 52 -5.67 -21.69 -9.09
CA ARG A 52 -4.54 -22.56 -9.47
C ARG A 52 -3.49 -21.82 -10.32
N CYS A 53 -3.94 -20.92 -11.19
CA CYS A 53 -3.09 -20.03 -11.97
C CYS A 53 -3.36 -18.60 -11.54
N ASP A 54 -2.31 -17.83 -11.27
CA ASP A 54 -2.46 -16.46 -10.78
C ASP A 54 -2.57 -15.42 -11.92
N GLY A 55 -3.70 -15.45 -12.62
CA GLY A 55 -3.98 -14.48 -13.69
C GLY A 55 -3.99 -13.03 -13.23
N PHE A 56 -4.14 -12.76 -11.93
CA PHE A 56 -4.05 -11.40 -11.39
C PHE A 56 -2.63 -10.85 -11.56
N THR A 57 -1.63 -11.62 -11.14
CA THR A 57 -0.21 -11.27 -11.28
C THR A 57 0.18 -11.12 -12.75
N ASP A 58 -0.28 -12.03 -13.62
CA ASP A 58 -0.03 -11.96 -15.08
C ASP A 58 -0.60 -10.67 -15.71
N ILE A 59 -1.77 -10.22 -15.25
CA ILE A 59 -2.36 -8.97 -15.73
C ILE A 59 -1.50 -7.79 -15.29
N LEU A 60 -1.05 -7.74 -14.04
CA LEU A 60 -0.20 -6.65 -13.55
C LEU A 60 1.14 -6.58 -14.28
N MET A 61 1.76 -7.72 -14.60
CA MET A 61 2.99 -7.77 -15.41
C MET A 61 2.84 -7.08 -16.78
N ARG A 62 1.63 -7.05 -17.34
CA ARG A 62 1.35 -6.38 -18.63
C ARG A 62 1.06 -4.88 -18.47
N ARG A 63 0.90 -4.41 -17.24
CA ARG A 63 0.53 -3.01 -16.92
C ARG A 63 1.71 -2.18 -16.42
N THR A 64 2.81 -2.80 -16.01
CA THR A 64 3.99 -2.10 -15.52
C THR A 64 5.27 -2.72 -16.06
N ARG A 65 6.37 -1.97 -16.02
CA ARG A 65 7.73 -2.47 -16.29
C ARG A 65 8.46 -2.92 -15.03
N LEU A 66 7.91 -2.62 -13.85
CA LEU A 66 8.44 -3.11 -12.58
C LEU A 66 8.33 -4.63 -12.53
N ALA A 67 9.31 -5.30 -11.92
CA ALA A 67 9.23 -6.73 -11.68
C ALA A 67 8.01 -7.03 -10.78
N VAL A 68 7.11 -7.89 -11.24
CA VAL A 68 5.95 -8.34 -10.48
C VAL A 68 6.17 -9.79 -10.08
N ARG A 69 6.04 -10.12 -8.80
CA ARG A 69 6.23 -11.46 -8.25
C ARG A 69 5.02 -11.85 -7.42
N LEU A 70 4.62 -13.11 -7.50
CA LEU A 70 3.69 -13.69 -6.53
C LEU A 70 4.48 -14.00 -5.24
N ALA A 71 3.92 -13.64 -4.07
CA ALA A 71 4.60 -13.89 -2.81
C ALA A 71 4.69 -15.38 -2.50
N GLU A 72 5.84 -15.78 -1.96
CA GLU A 72 6.10 -17.11 -1.45
C GLU A 72 6.52 -17.03 0.03
N ASN A 73 6.23 -18.08 0.79
CA ASN A 73 6.61 -18.13 2.19
C ASN A 73 8.14 -18.12 2.33
N GLY A 74 8.67 -17.23 3.16
CA GLY A 74 10.11 -17.00 3.36
C GLY A 74 10.74 -16.04 2.35
N MET A 75 9.98 -15.53 1.36
CA MET A 75 10.46 -14.54 0.39
C MET A 75 10.96 -13.30 1.12
N VAL A 76 12.17 -12.84 0.77
CA VAL A 76 12.73 -11.58 1.26
C VAL A 76 12.30 -10.45 0.32
N VAL A 77 11.83 -9.35 0.90
CA VAL A 77 11.56 -8.10 0.18
C VAL A 77 12.78 -7.19 0.31
N ASP A 78 13.75 -7.36 -0.61
CA ASP A 78 15.08 -6.75 -0.57
C ASP A 78 15.32 -5.67 -1.64
N GLY A 79 14.31 -5.34 -2.45
CA GLY A 79 14.46 -4.34 -3.49
C GLY A 79 13.18 -3.91 -4.20
N PRO A 80 13.30 -2.98 -5.16
CA PRO A 80 12.19 -2.46 -5.94
C PRO A 80 11.36 -3.53 -6.63
N GLY A 81 10.09 -3.23 -6.85
CA GLY A 81 9.17 -4.10 -7.58
C GLY A 81 7.86 -4.31 -6.83
N ILE A 82 7.05 -5.21 -7.36
CA ILE A 82 5.70 -5.48 -6.89
C ILE A 82 5.63 -6.92 -6.41
N VAL A 83 5.14 -7.11 -5.20
CA VAL A 83 4.89 -8.41 -4.60
C VAL A 83 3.39 -8.56 -4.37
N VAL A 84 2.76 -9.46 -5.10
CA VAL A 84 1.33 -9.75 -4.97
C VAL A 84 1.14 -10.83 -3.93
N ILE A 85 0.33 -10.58 -2.90
CA ILE A 85 -0.06 -11.61 -1.95
C ILE A 85 -1.08 -12.56 -2.62
N PRO A 86 -0.91 -13.89 -2.52
CA PRO A 86 -1.85 -14.84 -3.09
C PRO A 86 -3.27 -14.64 -2.54
N GLY A 87 -4.29 -14.98 -3.32
CA GLY A 87 -5.68 -14.94 -2.85
C GLY A 87 -5.89 -15.80 -1.60
N GLN A 88 -6.80 -15.36 -0.71
CA GLN A 88 -7.10 -16.03 0.57
C GLN A 88 -5.85 -16.36 1.42
N THR A 89 -4.91 -15.42 1.50
CA THR A 89 -3.65 -15.57 2.22
C THR A 89 -3.41 -14.35 3.11
N MET A 90 -3.04 -14.60 4.36
CA MET A 90 -2.48 -13.60 5.28
C MET A 90 -0.98 -13.49 5.03
N ALA A 91 -0.45 -12.27 5.07
CA ALA A 91 0.99 -12.03 4.92
C ALA A 91 1.50 -11.16 6.06
N HIS A 92 2.55 -11.63 6.73
CA HIS A 92 3.28 -10.91 7.77
C HIS A 92 4.69 -10.65 7.30
N ILE A 93 5.19 -9.41 7.42
CA ILE A 93 6.60 -9.09 7.16
C ILE A 93 7.36 -8.95 8.48
N ASP A 94 8.47 -9.68 8.63
CA ASP A 94 9.31 -9.63 9.82
C ASP A 94 10.45 -8.59 9.71
N ARG A 95 11.24 -8.43 10.77
CA ARG A 95 12.38 -7.50 10.83
C ARG A 95 13.53 -7.82 9.88
N LEU A 96 13.53 -9.01 9.28
CA LEU A 96 14.47 -9.42 8.24
C LEU A 96 13.87 -9.23 6.84
N HIS A 97 12.74 -8.52 6.74
CA HIS A 97 11.95 -8.31 5.53
C HIS A 97 11.46 -9.61 4.88
N ARG A 98 11.30 -10.68 5.66
CA ARG A 98 10.79 -11.97 5.17
C ARG A 98 9.27 -12.01 5.31
N LEU A 99 8.62 -12.54 4.28
CA LEU A 99 7.18 -12.78 4.26
C LEU A 99 6.86 -14.15 4.87
N ALA A 100 6.13 -14.16 5.98
CA ALA A 100 5.46 -15.35 6.48
C ALA A 100 4.02 -15.36 5.94
N LEU A 101 3.66 -16.42 5.22
CA LEU A 101 2.34 -16.58 4.61
C LEU A 101 1.55 -17.66 5.33
N SER A 102 0.29 -17.39 5.62
CA SER A 102 -0.65 -18.37 6.16
C SER A 102 -2.00 -18.30 5.45
N PRO A 103 -2.80 -19.37 5.44
CA PRO A 103 -4.15 -19.31 4.91
C PRO A 103 -4.97 -18.23 5.64
N SER A 104 -5.79 -17.48 4.89
CA SER A 104 -6.79 -16.57 5.44
C SER A 104 -8.16 -17.25 5.35
N PRO A 105 -8.65 -17.90 6.42
CA PRO A 105 -9.94 -18.57 6.39
C PRO A 105 -11.08 -17.54 6.37
N ASP A 106 -11.87 -17.56 5.31
CA ASP A 106 -13.12 -16.79 5.13
C ASP A 106 -13.06 -15.26 5.36
N HIS A 107 -14.24 -14.63 5.37
CA HIS A 107 -14.45 -13.17 5.24
C HIS A 107 -14.12 -12.34 6.49
N ASP A 108 -13.91 -13.00 7.64
CA ASP A 108 -13.66 -12.30 8.92
C ASP A 108 -12.19 -11.88 9.11
N HIS A 109 -11.31 -12.36 8.24
CA HIS A 109 -9.89 -12.00 8.29
C HIS A 109 -9.64 -10.76 7.43
N LEU A 110 -8.91 -9.80 8.01
CA LEU A 110 -8.51 -8.53 7.42
C LEU A 110 -7.03 -8.60 7.00
N PRO A 111 -6.69 -9.30 5.89
CA PRO A 111 -5.31 -9.49 5.44
C PRO A 111 -4.59 -8.17 5.15
N GLY A 112 -5.31 -7.14 4.69
CA GLY A 112 -4.76 -5.82 4.46
C GLY A 112 -4.28 -5.17 5.76
N ASP A 113 -5.14 -5.15 6.79
CA ASP A 113 -4.82 -4.66 8.12
C ASP A 113 -3.62 -5.38 8.71
N HIS A 114 -3.57 -6.70 8.59
CA HIS A 114 -2.47 -7.51 9.10
C HIS A 114 -1.14 -7.18 8.41
N LEU A 115 -1.13 -7.10 7.07
CA LEU A 115 0.06 -6.75 6.31
C LEU A 115 0.54 -5.34 6.67
N LEU A 116 -0.35 -4.35 6.63
CA LEU A 116 -0.02 -2.96 6.94
C LEU A 116 0.53 -2.79 8.36
N THR A 117 -0.09 -3.46 9.33
CA THR A 117 0.35 -3.44 10.73
C THR A 117 1.77 -3.99 10.86
N SER A 118 2.04 -5.17 10.28
CA SER A 118 3.39 -5.77 10.34
C SER A 118 4.45 -4.93 9.61
N ALA A 119 4.11 -4.38 8.44
CA ALA A 119 5.01 -3.52 7.68
C ALA A 119 5.40 -2.26 8.46
N ALA A 120 4.42 -1.58 9.07
CA ALA A 120 4.65 -0.37 9.85
C ALA A 120 5.59 -0.59 11.04
N GLN A 121 5.55 -1.77 11.65
CA GLN A 121 6.40 -2.15 12.79
C GLN A 121 7.86 -2.42 12.40
N VAL A 122 8.13 -2.63 11.12
CA VAL A 122 9.45 -2.96 10.59
C VAL A 122 10.08 -1.76 9.86
N VAL A 123 9.29 -1.03 9.06
CA VAL A 123 9.76 0.10 8.24
C VAL A 123 8.74 1.23 8.12
N PRO A 124 9.20 2.47 7.84
CA PRO A 124 8.31 3.54 7.39
C PRO A 124 7.50 3.07 6.18
N THR A 125 6.18 3.03 6.34
CA THR A 125 5.25 2.41 5.38
C THR A 125 4.29 3.46 4.83
N ILE A 126 3.99 3.39 3.53
CA ILE A 126 2.83 4.05 2.94
C ILE A 126 1.69 3.02 2.85
N ALA A 127 0.58 3.28 3.54
CA ALA A 127 -0.65 2.54 3.33
C ALA A 127 -1.41 3.15 2.16
N VAL A 128 -1.89 2.32 1.23
CA VAL A 128 -2.75 2.71 0.13
C VAL A 128 -4.02 1.87 0.17
N VAL A 129 -5.16 2.49 0.53
CA VAL A 129 -6.46 1.82 0.54
C VAL A 129 -7.25 2.24 -0.69
N LEU A 130 -7.59 1.26 -1.54
CA LEU A 130 -8.32 1.46 -2.80
C LEU A 130 -9.77 1.00 -2.66
N THR A 131 -10.50 1.03 -3.78
CA THR A 131 -11.86 0.51 -3.92
C THR A 131 -12.05 -0.88 -3.30
N GLY A 132 -13.16 -1.05 -2.60
CA GLY A 132 -13.50 -2.32 -1.97
C GLY A 132 -14.74 -2.26 -1.09
N MET A 133 -15.15 -3.45 -0.64
CA MET A 133 -16.21 -3.61 0.36
C MET A 133 -15.61 -3.84 1.75
N LEU A 134 -16.41 -3.62 2.80
CA LEU A 134 -16.03 -3.82 4.21
C LEU A 134 -14.96 -2.81 4.65
N CYS A 135 -14.17 -3.12 5.68
CA CYS A 135 -13.31 -2.16 6.37
C CYS A 135 -11.82 -2.54 6.39
N ASP A 136 -11.40 -3.55 5.62
CA ASP A 136 -9.98 -3.96 5.58
C ASP A 136 -9.08 -2.81 5.14
N GLY A 137 -7.94 -2.65 5.80
CA GLY A 137 -7.02 -1.53 5.67
C GLY A 137 -7.24 -0.43 6.73
N THR A 138 -8.39 -0.37 7.40
CA THR A 138 -8.68 0.69 8.38
C THR A 138 -7.81 0.61 9.63
N ALA A 139 -7.66 -0.56 10.24
CA ALA A 139 -6.81 -0.71 11.43
C ALA A 139 -5.32 -0.60 11.08
N GLY A 140 -4.94 -1.12 9.91
CA GLY A 140 -3.60 -0.98 9.36
C GLY A 140 -3.22 0.48 9.09
N CYS A 141 -4.13 1.29 8.55
CA CYS A 141 -3.93 2.73 8.40
C CYS A 141 -3.65 3.42 9.75
N ARG A 142 -4.38 3.05 10.81
CA ARG A 142 -4.14 3.60 12.16
C ARG A 142 -2.75 3.24 12.66
N GLU A 143 -2.30 2.00 12.48
CA GLU A 143 -0.96 1.58 12.90
C GLU A 143 0.14 2.27 12.09
N VAL A 144 -0.01 2.32 10.77
CA VAL A 144 0.90 3.05 9.87
C VAL A 144 1.02 4.50 10.32
N LYS A 145 -0.11 5.16 10.62
CA LYS A 145 -0.10 6.55 11.07
C LYS A 145 0.53 6.71 12.46
N ARG A 146 0.22 5.82 13.40
CA ARG A 146 0.77 5.80 14.76
C ARG A 146 2.30 5.69 14.75
N LEU A 147 2.86 4.96 13.79
CA LEU A 147 4.31 4.76 13.63
C LEU A 147 4.97 5.78 12.69
N GLY A 148 4.24 6.83 12.28
CA GLY A 148 4.78 7.95 11.51
C GLY A 148 4.90 7.69 10.01
N GLY A 149 4.24 6.65 9.49
CA GLY A 149 4.05 6.44 8.06
C GLY A 149 3.01 7.38 7.45
N CYS A 150 2.67 7.13 6.19
CA CYS A 150 1.73 7.94 5.42
C CYS A 150 0.55 7.09 4.94
N VAL A 151 -0.64 7.67 4.91
CA VAL A 151 -1.86 6.99 4.47
C VAL A 151 -2.46 7.71 3.26
N VAL A 152 -2.55 7.01 2.14
CA VAL A 152 -3.23 7.44 0.92
C VAL A 152 -4.50 6.60 0.74
N VAL A 153 -5.62 7.26 0.52
CA VAL A 153 -6.92 6.60 0.32
C VAL A 153 -7.49 7.03 -1.02
N GLN A 154 -8.00 6.07 -1.79
CA GLN A 154 -8.79 6.40 -2.98
C GLN A 154 -10.04 7.16 -2.55
N ASP A 155 -10.33 8.28 -3.19
CA ASP A 155 -11.55 9.04 -2.98
C ASP A 155 -12.78 8.13 -3.15
N PRO A 156 -13.58 7.92 -2.07
CA PRO A 156 -14.76 7.07 -2.11
C PRO A 156 -15.75 7.47 -3.20
N ALA A 157 -15.82 8.75 -3.58
CA ALA A 157 -16.70 9.23 -4.65
C ALA A 157 -16.31 8.71 -6.05
N THR A 158 -15.06 8.31 -6.22
CA THR A 158 -14.52 7.76 -7.48
C THR A 158 -14.30 6.24 -7.40
N ALA A 159 -14.56 5.63 -6.25
CA ALA A 159 -14.37 4.20 -6.04
C ALA A 159 -15.55 3.40 -6.61
N ARG A 160 -15.24 2.26 -7.23
CA ARG A 160 -16.27 1.34 -7.72
C ARG A 160 -17.07 0.71 -6.58
N ALA A 161 -16.38 0.41 -5.48
CA ALA A 161 -16.95 -0.02 -4.21
C ALA A 161 -16.41 0.88 -3.11
N THR A 162 -17.30 1.56 -2.41
CA THR A 162 -16.97 2.77 -1.66
C THR A 162 -16.70 2.53 -0.18
N SER A 163 -17.18 1.42 0.41
CA SER A 163 -17.15 1.26 1.87
C SER A 163 -15.73 1.14 2.43
N MET A 164 -14.84 0.39 1.78
CA MET A 164 -13.46 0.22 2.25
C MET A 164 -12.65 1.52 2.27
N PRO A 165 -12.58 2.31 1.17
CA PRO A 165 -11.93 3.61 1.23
C PRO A 165 -12.67 4.59 2.16
N ALA A 166 -14.00 4.54 2.27
CA ALA A 166 -14.75 5.40 3.19
C ALA A 166 -14.39 5.11 4.65
N HIS A 167 -14.25 3.84 5.05
CA HIS A 167 -13.82 3.47 6.40
C HIS A 167 -12.39 3.92 6.69
N ALA A 168 -11.47 3.75 5.73
CA ALA A 168 -10.09 4.22 5.88
C ALA A 168 -10.03 5.75 6.01
N ALA A 169 -10.78 6.50 5.20
CA ALA A 169 -10.84 7.96 5.30
C ALA A 169 -11.46 8.42 6.65
N ALA A 170 -12.58 7.80 7.06
CA ALA A 170 -13.27 8.12 8.31
C ALA A 170 -12.46 7.77 9.59
N SER A 171 -11.35 7.03 9.46
CA SER A 171 -10.46 6.74 10.58
C SER A 171 -9.74 7.99 11.14
N GLY A 172 -9.71 9.09 10.38
CA GLY A 172 -8.94 10.28 10.71
C GLY A 172 -7.43 10.13 10.49
N CYS A 173 -6.98 9.00 9.95
CA CYS A 173 -5.56 8.72 9.70
C CYS A 173 -5.13 8.97 8.25
N ALA A 174 -6.05 9.28 7.33
CA ALA A 174 -5.73 9.56 5.93
C ALA A 174 -5.00 10.90 5.80
N ASP A 175 -3.81 10.88 5.19
CA ASP A 175 -3.07 12.09 4.81
C ASP A 175 -3.58 12.65 3.48
N PHE A 176 -3.94 11.75 2.56
CA PHE A 176 -4.41 12.11 1.23
C PHE A 176 -5.63 11.27 0.87
N VAL A 177 -6.72 11.94 0.49
CA VAL A 177 -7.89 11.31 -0.14
C VAL A 177 -7.90 11.80 -1.59
N LEU A 178 -7.65 10.89 -2.53
CA LEU A 178 -7.34 11.26 -3.92
C LEU A 178 -8.16 10.46 -4.93
N PRO A 179 -8.61 11.09 -6.03
CA PRO A 179 -9.09 10.34 -7.19
C PRO A 179 -8.03 9.32 -7.64
N LEU A 180 -8.47 8.13 -8.06
CA LEU A 180 -7.59 7.01 -8.42
C LEU A 180 -6.43 7.41 -9.34
N VAL A 181 -6.70 8.25 -10.35
CA VAL A 181 -5.72 8.71 -11.35
C VAL A 181 -4.61 9.59 -10.78
N ARG A 182 -4.78 10.15 -9.57
CA ARG A 182 -3.77 10.98 -8.89
C ARG A 182 -2.87 10.19 -7.94
N ILE A 183 -3.29 8.99 -7.53
CA ILE A 183 -2.54 8.15 -6.61
C ILE A 183 -1.12 7.83 -7.12
N PRO A 184 -0.88 7.40 -8.39
CA PRO A 184 0.48 7.11 -8.86
C PRO A 184 1.44 8.30 -8.69
N ALA A 185 1.01 9.49 -9.10
CA ALA A 185 1.82 10.71 -8.99
C ALA A 185 2.12 11.06 -7.53
N ALA A 186 1.15 10.87 -6.62
CA ALA A 186 1.36 11.06 -5.20
C ALA A 186 2.41 10.07 -4.65
N LEU A 187 2.35 8.79 -5.02
CA LEU A 187 3.34 7.79 -4.60
C LEU A 187 4.75 8.14 -5.10
N VAL A 188 4.89 8.64 -6.32
CA VAL A 188 6.17 9.11 -6.86
C VAL A 188 6.69 10.33 -6.10
N ALA A 189 5.83 11.29 -5.75
CA ALA A 189 6.23 12.46 -4.98
C ALA A 189 6.69 12.08 -3.56
N LEU A 190 5.94 11.18 -2.91
CA LEU A 190 6.28 10.67 -1.59
C LEU A 190 7.60 9.90 -1.62
N ALA A 191 7.82 9.06 -2.64
CA ALA A 191 9.06 8.29 -2.79
C ALA A 191 10.32 9.15 -2.90
N ASN A 192 10.20 10.36 -3.48
CA ASN A 192 11.30 11.30 -3.65
C ASN A 192 11.46 12.28 -2.48
N SER A 193 10.56 12.24 -1.49
CA SER A 193 10.57 13.16 -0.35
C SER A 193 11.07 12.41 0.88
N PRO A 194 12.31 12.65 1.33
CA PRO A 194 12.91 11.85 2.40
C PRO A 194 12.29 12.11 3.79
N ASP A 195 11.48 13.16 3.93
CA ASP A 195 10.68 13.42 5.14
C ASP A 195 9.19 13.49 4.78
N LEU A 196 8.46 12.41 5.10
CA LEU A 196 7.01 12.34 4.97
C LEU A 196 6.27 13.47 5.72
N ARG A 197 6.87 14.04 6.77
CA ARG A 197 6.27 15.13 7.56
C ARG A 197 6.46 16.51 6.91
N ALA A 198 7.39 16.62 5.97
CA ALA A 198 7.71 17.87 5.28
C ALA A 198 7.10 17.95 3.87
N VAL A 199 6.37 16.90 3.42
CA VAL A 199 5.63 16.96 2.16
C VAL A 199 4.49 17.94 2.33
N ALA A 200 4.76 19.19 1.95
CA ALA A 200 3.74 20.20 1.81
C ALA A 200 2.66 19.64 0.89
N VAL A 201 1.43 19.58 1.38
CA VAL A 201 0.26 19.25 0.59
C VAL A 201 0.28 20.19 -0.61
N PRO A 202 0.42 19.68 -1.86
CA PRO A 202 0.44 20.55 -3.02
C PRO A 202 -0.81 21.44 -3.03
N PRO A 203 -0.69 22.73 -3.38
CA PRO A 203 -1.77 23.72 -3.21
C PRO A 203 -3.05 23.42 -4.00
N TRP A 204 -3.03 22.41 -4.88
CA TRP A 204 -4.18 21.94 -5.65
C TRP A 204 -4.95 20.78 -5.01
N ILE A 205 -4.52 20.28 -3.85
CA ILE A 205 -5.26 19.25 -3.09
C ILE A 205 -6.24 19.96 -2.14
N PRO A 206 -7.57 19.75 -2.30
CA PRO A 206 -8.53 20.24 -1.33
C PRO A 206 -8.37 19.46 -0.02
N LEU A 207 -7.84 20.13 1.00
CA LEU A 207 -7.96 19.65 2.38
C LEU A 207 -9.41 19.86 2.77
N GLY A 208 -10.16 18.77 2.96
CA GLY A 208 -11.52 18.82 3.48
C GLY A 208 -11.54 19.60 4.79
N ALA A 209 -12.42 20.60 4.88
CA ALA A 209 -12.64 21.40 6.07
C ALA A 209 -13.27 20.59 7.20
#